data_AF-A0A0C9XJF0-F1
#
_entry.id   AF-A0A0C9XJF0-F1
#
_cell.length_a   1.000
_cell.length_b   1.000
_cell.length_c   1.000
_cell.angle_alpha   90.00
_cell.angle_beta   90.00
_cell.angle_gamma   90.00
#
_symmetry.space_group_name_H-M   'P 1'
#
loop_
_entity.id
_entity.type
_entity.pdbx_description
1 polymer ?
#
loop_
_entity_poly.entity_id
_entity_poly.type
_entity_poly.pdbx_seq_one_letter_code
_entity_poly.pdbx_strand_id
1 'polypeptide(L)'
;MSQPSDPRPYSSQSKRPASISELAERAMDYLWDENKNLKHHLRVAEKCHRDGKKFMRTGDLENAFVQFARAASLVLEKLTQHRDYYTLLNTAQRQKLGLNGQDLLDKLSDLKLTLVDRYDKWIQAYPDGINSERTPDANLLHPMPDDDQVQAAAQYHEEEQRQEQRRLSAEEAARWRPGDNSGGHGQVRLPSWSREKDWRRQEQETLSRPRQRSFDEPAVSLSHPSRSHLSVPLPALSSPFPAIRKR
;
A
#
# COMPACT_ATOMS: atom_id res chain seq x y z
N MET A 1 25.54 11.97 48.54
CA MET A 1 24.64 10.80 48.44
C MET A 1 24.01 10.85 47.07
N SER A 2 24.54 10.08 46.12
CA SER A 2 24.10 10.08 44.72
C SER A 2 23.02 9.01 44.55
N GLN A 3 21.81 9.40 44.14
CA GLN A 3 20.78 8.46 43.74
C GLN A 3 21.04 7.97 42.30
N PRO A 4 20.94 6.67 42.02
CA PRO A 4 20.96 6.14 40.67
C PRO A 4 19.60 6.37 40.00
N SER A 5 19.61 7.04 38.84
CA SER A 5 18.44 7.17 37.97
C SER A 5 18.16 5.81 37.30
N ASP A 6 17.08 5.16 37.71
CA ASP A 6 16.55 3.97 37.03
C ASP A 6 16.15 4.33 35.58
N PRO A 7 16.65 3.62 34.55
CA PRO A 7 16.09 3.69 33.22
C PRO A 7 14.76 2.93 33.25
N ARG A 8 13.64 3.64 33.44
CA ARG A 8 12.33 3.05 33.16
C ARG A 8 12.35 2.60 31.70
N PRO A 9 12.21 1.30 31.39
CA PRO A 9 11.91 0.91 30.03
C PRO A 9 10.59 1.61 29.71
N TYR A 10 10.60 2.51 28.73
CA TYR A 10 9.38 2.93 28.07
C TYR A 10 8.78 1.65 27.51
N SER A 11 7.95 1.03 28.34
CA SER A 11 7.06 -0.04 28.00
C SER A 11 6.51 0.34 26.65
N SER A 12 6.88 -0.46 25.64
CA SER A 12 6.04 -0.67 24.48
C SER A 12 4.73 -1.22 25.01
N GLN A 13 3.95 -0.36 25.68
CA GLN A 13 2.58 -0.62 26.04
C GLN A 13 1.96 -1.05 24.74
N SER A 14 1.49 -2.29 24.73
CA SER A 14 0.85 -2.96 23.62
C SER A 14 -0.22 -2.02 23.05
N LYS A 15 0.16 -1.18 22.09
CA LYS A 15 -0.74 -0.19 21.49
C LYS A 15 -1.91 -0.96 20.91
N ARG A 16 -3.13 -0.49 21.14
CA ARG A 16 -4.29 -1.18 20.59
C ARG A 16 -4.12 -1.28 19.07
N PRO A 17 -4.48 -2.41 18.46
CA PRO A 17 -4.58 -2.49 17.01
C PRO A 17 -5.57 -1.43 16.52
N ALA A 18 -5.22 -0.72 15.44
CA ALA A 18 -6.13 0.27 14.87
C ALA A 18 -7.37 -0.41 14.27
N SER A 19 -8.53 0.22 14.46
CA SER A 19 -9.78 -0.22 13.85
C SER A 19 -9.77 0.03 12.33
N ILE A 20 -10.62 -0.69 11.58
CA ILE A 20 -10.76 -0.51 10.13
C ILE A 20 -11.13 0.94 9.78
N SER A 21 -12.00 1.57 10.57
CA SER A 21 -12.44 2.95 10.34
C SER A 21 -11.27 3.93 10.47
N GLU A 22 -10.46 3.80 11.53
CA GLU A 22 -9.27 4.65 11.74
C GLU A 22 -8.25 4.46 10.62
N LEU A 23 -8.06 3.22 10.15
CA LEU A 23 -7.16 2.93 9.04
C LEU A 23 -7.69 3.49 7.71
N ALA A 24 -9.00 3.47 7.50
CA ALA A 24 -9.62 4.07 6.32
C ALA A 24 -9.47 5.59 6.32
N GLU A 25 -9.65 6.25 7.47
CA GLU A 25 -9.41 7.70 7.62
C GLU A 25 -7.96 8.06 7.29
N ARG A 26 -6.98 7.33 7.83
CA ARG A 26 -5.56 7.52 7.48
C ARG A 26 -5.28 7.33 5.99
N ALA A 27 -6.01 6.44 5.32
CA ALA A 27 -5.86 6.24 3.89
C ALA A 27 -6.38 7.43 3.07
N MET A 28 -7.38 8.15 3.58
CA MET A 28 -7.99 9.34 2.95
C MET A 28 -7.16 10.61 3.12
N ASP A 29 -6.24 10.67 4.08
CA ASP A 29 -5.28 11.77 4.31
C ASP A 29 -4.19 11.87 3.22
N TYR A 30 -4.56 11.80 1.94
CA TYR A 30 -3.66 12.07 0.82
C TYR A 30 -4.07 13.36 0.11
N LEU A 31 -3.08 14.22 -0.14
CA LEU A 31 -3.26 15.41 -0.97
C LEU A 31 -3.41 14.99 -2.44
N TRP A 32 -4.65 14.68 -2.84
CA TRP A 32 -5.03 14.72 -4.24
C TRP A 32 -4.99 16.18 -4.72
N ASP A 33 -4.19 16.44 -5.75
CA ASP A 33 -4.12 17.74 -6.41
C ASP A 33 -4.46 17.58 -7.90
N GLU A 34 -5.60 18.14 -8.29
CA GLU A 34 -6.11 18.12 -9.66
C GLU A 34 -5.20 18.83 -10.66
N ASN A 35 -4.33 19.74 -10.17
CA ASN A 35 -3.39 20.46 -11.01
C ASN A 35 -2.18 19.59 -11.39
N LYS A 36 -1.96 18.46 -10.71
CA LYS A 36 -0.89 17.52 -11.06
C LYS A 36 -1.28 16.71 -12.28
N ASN A 37 -0.28 16.43 -13.10
CA ASN A 37 -0.45 15.63 -14.32
C ASN A 37 -0.89 14.19 -13.98
N LEU A 38 -1.75 13.58 -14.81
CA LEU A 38 -2.17 12.17 -14.73
C LEU A 38 -1.02 11.21 -14.45
N LYS A 39 0.14 11.42 -15.11
CA LYS A 39 1.34 10.56 -14.92
C LYS A 39 1.87 10.60 -13.48
N HIS A 40 1.73 11.72 -12.78
CA HIS A 40 2.12 11.84 -11.38
C HIS A 40 1.24 10.92 -10.52
N HIS A 41 -0.08 11.02 -10.67
CA HIS A 41 -1.04 10.22 -9.94
C HIS A 41 -0.88 8.71 -10.19
N LEU A 42 -0.61 8.31 -11.43
CA LEU A 42 -0.30 6.92 -11.76
C LEU A 42 0.92 6.39 -11.01
N ARG A 43 2.00 7.18 -10.92
CA ARG A 43 3.21 6.81 -10.16
C ARG A 43 2.94 6.74 -8.66
N VAL A 44 2.13 7.64 -8.12
CA VAL A 44 1.76 7.63 -6.70
C VAL A 44 0.94 6.38 -6.39
N ALA A 45 -0.06 6.05 -7.22
CA ALA A 45 -0.87 4.86 -7.04
C ALA A 45 -0.02 3.57 -7.08
N GLU A 46 0.88 3.49 -8.06
CA GLU A 46 1.81 2.36 -8.19
C GLU A 46 2.78 2.26 -7.00
N LYS A 47 3.29 3.40 -6.53
CA LYS A 47 4.14 3.44 -5.33
C LYS A 47 3.38 2.91 -4.11
N CYS A 48 2.16 3.38 -3.87
CA CYS A 48 1.33 2.92 -2.75
C CYS A 48 1.06 1.41 -2.87
N HIS A 49 0.76 0.91 -4.06
CA HIS A 49 0.59 -0.52 -4.30
C HIS A 49 1.84 -1.34 -3.94
N ARG A 50 3.02 -0.89 -4.38
CA ARG A 50 4.29 -1.56 -4.05
C ARG A 50 4.60 -1.49 -2.56
N ASP A 51 4.36 -0.36 -1.91
CA ASP A 51 4.59 -0.17 -0.49
C ASP A 51 3.63 -1.07 0.33
N GLY A 52 2.36 -1.19 -0.07
CA GLY A 52 1.40 -2.13 0.51
C GLY A 52 1.89 -3.58 0.45
N LYS A 53 2.40 -4.02 -0.70
CA LYS A 53 3.02 -5.35 -0.85
C LYS A 53 4.25 -5.53 0.06
N LYS A 54 5.04 -4.47 0.25
CA LYS A 54 6.19 -4.50 1.16
C LYS A 54 5.73 -4.68 2.60
N PHE A 55 4.75 -3.90 3.05
CA PHE A 55 4.20 -4.00 4.41
C PHE A 55 3.57 -5.36 4.70
N MET A 56 2.86 -5.96 3.74
CA MET A 56 2.38 -7.34 3.87
C MET A 56 3.51 -8.34 4.13
N ARG A 57 4.64 -8.22 3.41
CA ARG A 57 5.80 -9.11 3.60
C ARG A 57 6.47 -8.91 4.95
N THR A 58 6.44 -7.68 5.47
CA THR A 58 6.98 -7.35 6.81
C THR A 58 6.02 -7.76 7.94
N GLY A 59 4.76 -8.08 7.63
CA GLY A 59 3.73 -8.43 8.63
C GLY A 59 3.01 -7.21 9.22
N ASP A 60 3.28 -6.02 8.71
CA ASP A 60 2.61 -4.78 9.11
C ASP A 60 1.31 -4.61 8.32
N LEU A 61 0.28 -5.32 8.79
CA LEU A 61 -1.01 -5.39 8.10
C LEU A 61 -1.77 -4.06 8.11
N GLU A 62 -1.57 -3.24 9.15
CA GLU A 62 -2.22 -1.93 9.28
C GLU A 62 -1.71 -0.96 8.20
N ASN A 63 -0.39 -0.81 8.09
CA ASN A 63 0.19 0.03 7.04
C ASN A 63 -0.03 -0.55 5.65
N ALA A 64 -0.07 -1.88 5.51
CA ALA A 64 -0.45 -2.50 4.25
C ALA A 64 -1.86 -2.08 3.82
N PHE A 65 -2.84 -2.16 4.72
CA PHE A 65 -4.23 -1.77 4.45
C PHE A 65 -4.31 -0.31 4.01
N VAL A 66 -3.67 0.60 4.76
CA VAL A 66 -3.67 2.05 4.44
C VAL A 66 -3.13 2.29 3.02
N GLN A 67 -2.03 1.65 2.64
CA GLN A 67 -1.43 1.85 1.31
C GLN A 67 -2.25 1.25 0.17
N PHE A 68 -2.85 0.07 0.37
CA PHE A 68 -3.76 -0.51 -0.63
C PHE A 68 -5.03 0.32 -0.78
N ALA A 69 -5.60 0.81 0.32
CA ALA A 69 -6.77 1.67 0.31
C ALA A 69 -6.48 2.97 -0.45
N ARG A 70 -5.35 3.62 -0.16
CA ARG A 70 -4.89 4.81 -0.89
C ARG A 70 -4.71 4.53 -2.39
N ALA A 71 -4.10 3.40 -2.75
CA ALA A 71 -3.95 3.01 -4.15
C ALA A 71 -5.30 2.77 -4.84
N ALA A 72 -6.24 2.11 -4.16
CA ALA A 72 -7.57 1.81 -4.68
C ALA A 72 -8.38 3.09 -4.94
N SER A 73 -8.40 4.02 -3.98
CA SER A 73 -9.07 5.32 -4.15
C SER A 73 -8.46 6.12 -5.30
N LEU A 74 -7.14 6.11 -5.47
CA LEU A 74 -6.50 6.75 -6.62
C LEU A 74 -6.91 6.12 -7.95
N VAL A 75 -6.86 4.79 -8.06
CA VAL A 75 -7.11 4.07 -9.34
C VAL A 75 -8.58 4.07 -9.74
N LEU A 76 -9.48 3.82 -8.80
CA LEU A 76 -10.89 3.60 -9.09
C LEU A 76 -11.68 4.91 -9.12
N GLU A 77 -11.37 5.85 -8.21
CA GLU A 77 -12.16 7.06 -8.05
C GLU A 77 -11.48 8.27 -8.70
N LYS A 78 -10.23 8.58 -8.32
CA LYS A 78 -9.61 9.86 -8.72
C LYS A 78 -9.09 9.85 -10.15
N LEU A 79 -8.46 8.76 -10.58
CA LEU A 79 -7.90 8.68 -11.92
C LEU A 79 -8.99 8.69 -12.99
N THR A 80 -10.14 8.07 -12.74
CA THR A 80 -11.27 8.05 -13.69
C THR A 80 -11.93 9.41 -13.88
N GLN A 81 -11.79 10.31 -12.88
CA GLN A 81 -12.29 11.69 -12.91
C GLN A 81 -11.29 12.69 -13.54
N HIS A 82 -10.05 12.29 -13.78
CA HIS A 82 -9.02 13.19 -14.28
C HIS A 82 -9.27 13.58 -15.75
N ARG A 83 -9.14 14.88 -16.09
CA ARG A 83 -9.41 15.42 -17.44
C ARG A 83 -8.68 14.67 -18.56
N ASP A 84 -7.44 14.29 -18.30
CA ASP A 84 -6.58 13.62 -19.29
C ASP A 84 -6.74 12.09 -19.33
N TYR A 85 -7.64 11.51 -18.53
CA TYR A 85 -7.80 10.06 -18.42
C TYR A 85 -8.19 9.41 -19.74
N TYR A 86 -9.17 9.97 -20.45
CA TYR A 86 -9.64 9.43 -21.73
C TYR A 86 -8.77 9.84 -22.93
N THR A 87 -7.98 10.91 -22.79
CA THR A 87 -7.13 11.45 -23.86
C THR A 87 -5.75 10.80 -23.90
N LEU A 88 -5.12 10.59 -22.72
CA LEU A 88 -3.76 10.05 -22.63
C LEU A 88 -3.69 8.53 -22.51
N LEU A 89 -4.75 7.88 -22.02
CA LEU A 89 -4.77 6.41 -21.88
C LEU A 89 -5.58 5.77 -22.99
N ASN A 90 -5.03 4.73 -23.60
CA ASN A 90 -5.75 3.86 -24.53
C ASN A 90 -6.67 2.88 -23.75
N THR A 91 -7.70 2.35 -24.42
CA THR A 91 -8.63 1.33 -23.91
C THR A 91 -7.91 0.17 -23.22
N ALA A 92 -6.85 -0.37 -23.82
CA ALA A 92 -6.07 -1.46 -23.23
C ALA A 92 -5.37 -1.07 -21.91
N GLN A 93 -4.93 0.18 -21.77
CA GLN A 93 -4.32 0.68 -20.52
C GLN A 93 -5.39 0.88 -19.43
N ARG A 94 -6.56 1.40 -19.80
CA ARG A 94 -7.70 1.53 -18.87
C ARG A 94 -8.19 0.18 -18.37
N GLN A 95 -8.27 -0.83 -19.25
CA GLN A 95 -8.60 -2.20 -18.85
C GLN A 95 -7.58 -2.77 -17.86
N LYS A 96 -6.27 -2.55 -18.11
CA LYS A 96 -5.22 -2.94 -17.15
C LYS A 96 -5.35 -2.23 -15.81
N LEU A 97 -5.70 -0.94 -15.79
CA LEU A 97 -5.98 -0.22 -14.56
C LEU A 97 -7.19 -0.79 -13.82
N GLY A 98 -8.24 -1.18 -14.54
CA GLY A 98 -9.40 -1.87 -13.95
C GLY A 98 -9.02 -3.20 -13.30
N LEU A 99 -8.22 -4.03 -13.98
CA LEU A 99 -7.72 -5.29 -13.41
C LEU A 99 -6.84 -5.06 -12.18
N ASN A 100 -5.96 -4.06 -12.22
CA ASN A 100 -5.17 -3.68 -11.05
C ASN A 100 -6.05 -3.18 -9.89
N GLY A 101 -7.09 -2.41 -10.20
CA GLY A 101 -8.09 -1.99 -9.22
C GLY A 101 -8.78 -3.16 -8.54
N GLN A 102 -9.14 -4.20 -9.30
CA GLN A 102 -9.72 -5.42 -8.73
C GLN A 102 -8.76 -6.14 -7.79
N ASP A 103 -7.48 -6.33 -8.18
CA ASP A 103 -6.46 -6.94 -7.31
C ASP A 103 -6.31 -6.17 -5.99
N LEU A 104 -6.34 -4.84 -6.03
CA LEU A 104 -6.30 -4.00 -4.82
C LEU A 104 -7.50 -4.26 -3.89
N LEU A 105 -8.71 -4.39 -4.44
CA LEU A 105 -9.93 -4.68 -3.67
C LEU A 105 -9.91 -6.08 -3.06
N ASP A 106 -9.38 -7.06 -3.78
CA ASP A 106 -9.21 -8.42 -3.27
C ASP A 106 -8.23 -8.42 -2.08
N LYS A 107 -7.08 -7.73 -2.19
CA LYS A 107 -6.13 -7.58 -1.08
C LYS A 107 -6.72 -6.86 0.13
N LEU A 108 -7.53 -5.82 -0.09
CA LEU A 108 -8.22 -5.13 0.98
C LEU A 108 -9.22 -6.02 1.70
N SER A 109 -9.92 -6.89 0.97
CA SER A 109 -10.87 -7.86 1.53
C SER A 109 -10.15 -8.85 2.45
N ASP A 110 -9.03 -9.42 1.99
CA ASP A 110 -8.20 -10.34 2.79
C ASP A 110 -7.66 -9.67 4.07
N LEU A 111 -7.15 -8.44 3.94
CA LEU A 111 -6.61 -7.68 5.07
C LEU A 111 -7.69 -7.29 6.08
N LYS A 112 -8.87 -6.87 5.61
CA LYS A 112 -9.99 -6.48 6.48
C LYS A 112 -10.39 -7.63 7.40
N LEU A 113 -10.53 -8.85 6.87
CA LEU A 113 -10.88 -10.01 7.68
C LEU A 113 -9.86 -10.26 8.79
N THR A 114 -8.57 -10.16 8.45
CA THR A 114 -7.47 -10.40 9.40
C THR A 114 -7.38 -9.29 10.47
N LEU A 115 -7.57 -8.03 10.07
CA LEU A 115 -7.49 -6.88 10.96
C LEU A 115 -8.70 -6.82 11.91
N VAL A 116 -9.90 -7.13 11.44
CA VAL A 116 -11.10 -7.23 12.28
C VAL A 116 -10.92 -8.32 13.34
N ASP A 117 -10.50 -9.52 12.95
CA ASP A 117 -10.23 -10.61 13.90
C ASP A 117 -9.17 -10.22 14.95
N ARG A 118 -8.10 -9.52 14.55
CA ARG A 118 -7.07 -9.01 15.47
C ARG A 118 -7.64 -7.99 16.46
N TYR A 119 -8.46 -7.06 15.97
CA TYR A 119 -9.09 -6.02 16.79
C TYR A 119 -10.10 -6.62 17.78
N ASP A 120 -10.94 -7.54 17.32
CA ASP A 120 -11.94 -8.23 18.16
C ASP A 120 -11.27 -9.06 19.25
N LYS A 121 -10.19 -9.78 18.92
CA LYS A 121 -9.38 -10.50 19.92
C LYS A 121 -8.77 -9.56 20.95
N TRP A 122 -8.35 -8.37 20.53
CA TRP A 122 -7.84 -7.37 21.45
C TRP A 122 -8.94 -6.83 22.37
N ILE A 123 -10.14 -6.54 21.85
CA ILE A 123 -11.30 -6.14 22.67
C ILE A 123 -11.65 -7.22 23.70
N GLN A 124 -11.65 -8.49 23.29
CA GLN A 124 -11.94 -9.61 24.19
C GLN A 124 -10.89 -9.74 25.30
N ALA A 125 -9.62 -9.46 25.00
CA ALA A 125 -8.54 -9.51 25.99
C ALA A 125 -8.52 -8.29 26.92
N TYR A 126 -9.03 -7.13 26.46
CA TYR A 126 -9.02 -5.86 27.19
C TYR A 126 -10.41 -5.20 27.22
N PRO A 127 -11.43 -5.85 27.83
CA PRO A 127 -12.80 -5.32 27.84
C PRO A 127 -12.91 -3.96 28.56
N ASP A 128 -12.06 -3.71 29.56
CA ASP A 128 -12.01 -2.44 30.30
C ASP A 128 -11.23 -1.33 29.56
N GLY A 129 -10.51 -1.68 28.48
CA GLY A 129 -9.57 -0.80 27.78
C GLY A 129 -10.21 0.18 26.80
N ILE A 130 -11.49 0.00 26.45
CA ILE A 130 -12.19 0.87 25.48
C ILE A 130 -12.27 2.33 25.99
N ASN A 131 -12.32 2.54 27.31
CA ASN A 131 -12.40 3.87 27.92
C ASN A 131 -11.03 4.49 28.24
N SER A 132 -9.92 3.75 28.09
CA SER A 132 -8.57 4.23 28.44
C SER A 132 -7.91 5.07 27.35
N GLU A 133 -8.54 5.21 26.17
CA GLU A 133 -8.05 6.07 25.08
C GLU A 133 -8.54 7.51 25.12
N ARG A 134 -9.35 7.90 26.12
CA ARG A 134 -9.50 9.31 26.47
C ARG A 134 -8.32 9.73 27.34
N THR A 135 -7.14 9.79 26.72
CA THR A 135 -5.96 10.57 27.12
C THR A 135 -5.88 10.91 28.63
N PRO A 136 -5.08 10.18 29.44
CA PRO A 136 -4.53 10.74 30.68
C PRO A 136 -3.49 11.85 30.41
N ASP A 137 -3.34 12.31 29.16
CA ASP A 137 -2.46 13.40 28.75
C ASP A 137 -3.19 14.75 28.59
N ALA A 138 -4.47 14.84 28.96
CA ALA A 138 -5.23 16.09 29.01
C ALA A 138 -5.23 16.76 30.39
N ASN A 139 -4.55 16.17 31.41
CA ASN A 139 -4.58 16.68 32.78
C ASN A 139 -3.20 16.83 33.45
N LEU A 140 -2.12 16.80 32.67
CA LEU A 140 -0.91 17.50 33.08
C LEU A 140 -1.13 18.97 32.76
N LEU A 141 -1.54 19.72 33.78
CA LEU A 141 -1.36 21.16 33.88
C LEU A 141 0.09 21.46 33.48
N HIS A 142 0.30 21.73 32.19
CA HIS A 142 1.51 22.32 31.69
C HIS A 142 1.55 23.71 32.34
N PRO A 143 2.57 24.02 33.16
CA PRO A 143 2.83 25.40 33.53
C PRO A 143 2.87 26.19 32.23
N MET A 144 2.07 27.26 32.14
CA MET A 144 2.15 28.16 30.99
C MET A 144 3.63 28.50 30.77
N PRO A 145 4.20 28.25 29.58
CA PRO A 145 5.55 28.69 29.29
C PRO A 145 5.54 30.22 29.34
N ASP A 146 6.46 30.80 30.11
CA ASP A 146 6.70 32.24 30.14
C ASP A 146 6.86 32.78 28.71
N ASP A 147 6.25 33.93 28.40
CA ASP A 147 6.22 34.54 27.06
C ASP A 147 7.62 34.70 26.42
N ASP A 148 8.66 34.77 27.25
CA ASP A 148 10.06 34.85 26.82
C ASP A 148 10.55 33.57 26.11
N GLN A 149 9.99 32.40 26.43
CA GLN A 149 10.41 31.12 25.87
C GLN A 149 9.75 30.83 24.51
N VAL A 150 8.55 31.37 24.29
CA VAL A 150 7.84 31.27 22.99
C VAL A 150 8.55 32.10 21.92
N GLN A 151 9.08 33.27 22.29
CA GLN A 151 9.87 34.09 21.37
C GLN A 151 11.21 33.44 21.00
N ALA A 152 11.89 32.80 21.96
CA ALA A 152 13.14 32.09 21.70
C ALA A 152 12.94 30.87 20.77
N ALA A 153 11.86 30.10 20.96
CA ALA A 153 11.53 28.96 20.10
C ALA A 153 11.17 29.38 18.66
N ALA A 154 10.43 30.50 18.51
CA ALA A 154 10.10 31.05 17.20
C ALA A 154 11.36 31.56 16.47
N GLN A 155 12.26 32.25 17.18
CA GLN A 155 13.55 32.68 16.61
C GLN A 155 14.42 31.51 16.18
N TYR A 156 14.48 30.44 16.98
CA TYR A 156 15.25 29.23 16.62
C TYR A 156 14.70 28.55 15.36
N HIS A 157 13.37 28.44 15.23
CA HIS A 157 12.75 27.83 14.06
C HIS A 157 12.94 28.68 12.79
N GLU A 158 12.90 30.01 12.92
CA GLU A 158 13.14 30.91 11.79
C GLU A 158 14.62 30.88 11.35
N GLU A 159 15.56 30.77 12.28
CA GLU A 159 16.98 30.62 11.96
C GLU A 159 17.29 29.27 11.30
N GLU A 160 16.65 28.19 11.75
CA GLU A 160 16.76 26.87 11.12
C GLU A 160 16.24 26.88 9.68
N GLN A 161 15.06 27.49 9.42
CA GLN A 161 14.55 27.66 8.06
C GLN A 161 15.50 28.48 7.18
N ARG A 162 16.10 29.53 7.74
CA ARG A 162 17.07 30.37 7.02
C ARG A 162 18.35 29.61 6.69
N GLN A 163 18.80 28.74 7.60
CA GLN A 163 19.97 27.89 7.41
C GLN A 163 19.71 26.79 6.37
N GLU A 164 18.53 26.18 6.39
CA GLU A 164 18.12 25.19 5.39
C GLU A 164 17.97 25.82 4.00
N GLN A 165 17.40 27.02 3.92
CA GLN A 165 17.30 27.76 2.66
C GLN A 165 18.69 28.09 2.08
N ARG A 166 19.65 28.50 2.93
CA ARG A 166 21.06 28.67 2.53
C ARG A 166 21.69 27.36 2.05
N ARG A 167 21.39 26.24 2.70
CA ARG A 167 21.92 24.91 2.32
C ARG A 167 21.41 24.48 0.95
N LEU A 168 20.11 24.63 0.71
CA LEU A 168 19.47 24.33 -0.57
C LEU A 168 20.00 25.22 -1.70
N SER A 169 20.12 26.53 -1.46
CA SER A 169 20.70 27.45 -2.45
C SER A 169 22.17 27.15 -2.75
N ALA A 170 22.96 26.75 -1.76
CA ALA A 170 24.36 26.35 -1.96
C ALA A 170 24.48 25.05 -2.78
N GLU A 171 23.61 24.06 -2.52
CA GLU A 171 23.56 22.80 -3.28
C GLU A 171 23.12 23.03 -4.73
N GLU A 172 22.13 23.90 -4.96
CA GLU A 172 21.72 24.30 -6.30
C GLU A 172 22.83 25.08 -7.04
N ALA A 173 23.53 25.98 -6.36
CA ALA A 173 24.68 26.68 -6.93
C ALA A 173 25.84 25.73 -7.27
N ALA A 174 26.08 24.69 -6.46
CA ALA A 174 27.07 23.65 -6.75
C ALA A 174 26.67 22.81 -7.98
N ARG A 175 25.38 22.55 -8.17
CA ARG A 175 24.84 21.84 -9.33
C ARG A 175 25.05 22.59 -10.64
N TRP A 176 25.03 23.92 -10.59
CA TRP A 176 25.25 24.79 -11.76
C TRP A 176 26.68 25.28 -11.92
N ARG A 177 27.63 24.90 -11.04
CA ARG A 177 29.04 25.12 -11.34
C ARG A 177 29.35 24.38 -12.65
N PRO A 178 29.78 25.08 -13.71
CA PRO A 178 30.25 24.42 -14.91
C PRO A 178 31.44 23.57 -14.51
N GLY A 179 31.21 22.26 -14.41
CA GLY A 179 32.27 21.28 -14.21
C GLY A 179 33.22 21.41 -15.37
N ASP A 180 34.46 21.78 -15.06
CA ASP A 180 35.57 21.83 -16.00
C ASP A 180 35.63 20.49 -16.74
N ASN A 181 35.37 20.56 -18.04
CA ASN A 181 35.16 19.43 -18.91
C ASN A 181 36.52 18.83 -19.31
N SER A 182 37.10 18.02 -18.44
CA SER A 182 38.27 17.21 -18.78
C SER A 182 38.04 15.73 -18.46
N GLY A 183 37.54 15.01 -19.46
CA GLY A 183 37.94 13.63 -19.73
C GLY A 183 37.30 12.56 -18.85
N GLY A 184 36.10 12.13 -19.20
CA GLY A 184 35.54 10.89 -18.65
C GLY A 184 34.29 10.47 -19.39
N HIS A 185 34.45 9.54 -20.33
CA HIS A 185 33.38 8.81 -21.02
C HIS A 185 32.54 8.02 -19.99
N GLY A 186 31.69 8.70 -19.25
CA GLY A 186 30.74 8.14 -18.31
C GLY A 186 29.35 8.32 -18.86
N GLN A 187 28.83 7.29 -19.53
CA GLN A 187 27.45 7.19 -19.99
C GLN A 187 26.52 7.50 -18.81
N VAL A 188 25.95 8.70 -18.75
CA VAL A 188 24.93 9.06 -17.76
C VAL A 188 23.67 8.30 -18.12
N ARG A 189 23.56 7.10 -17.56
CA ARG A 189 22.44 6.20 -17.70
C ARG A 189 21.25 6.84 -16.98
N LEU A 190 20.41 7.52 -17.74
CA LEU A 190 19.06 7.89 -17.32
C LEU A 190 18.38 6.64 -16.70
N PRO A 191 17.57 6.77 -15.62
CA PRO A 191 16.78 5.68 -15.07
C PRO A 191 15.77 5.19 -16.12
N SER A 192 16.25 4.27 -16.95
CA SER A 192 15.56 3.68 -18.08
C SER A 192 14.39 2.85 -17.59
N TRP A 193 13.27 2.99 -18.29
CA TRP A 193 12.10 2.10 -18.31
C TRP A 193 12.45 0.60 -18.55
N SER A 194 13.72 0.21 -18.67
CA SER A 194 14.18 -1.18 -18.78
C SER A 194 13.91 -2.03 -17.54
N ARG A 195 13.87 -1.46 -16.32
CA ARG A 195 13.58 -2.24 -15.10
C ARG A 195 12.14 -2.80 -15.07
N GLU A 196 11.23 -2.13 -15.79
CA GLU A 196 9.81 -2.52 -15.94
C GLU A 196 9.64 -3.74 -16.86
N LYS A 197 10.47 -3.85 -17.90
CA LYS A 197 10.42 -4.98 -18.86
C LYS A 197 11.03 -6.25 -18.28
N ASP A 198 12.08 -6.11 -17.46
CA ASP A 198 12.69 -7.26 -16.78
C ASP A 198 11.77 -7.84 -15.70
N TRP A 199 11.02 -6.98 -14.99
CA TRP A 199 10.01 -7.44 -14.03
C TRP A 199 8.84 -8.18 -14.69
N ARG A 200 8.28 -7.67 -15.80
CA ARG A 200 7.23 -8.37 -16.56
C ARG A 200 7.70 -9.69 -17.16
N ARG A 201 8.97 -9.78 -17.57
CA ARG A 201 9.57 -11.03 -18.06
C ARG A 201 9.65 -12.06 -16.93
N GLN A 202 10.07 -11.64 -15.74
CA GLN A 202 10.18 -12.52 -14.57
C GLN A 202 8.81 -13.05 -14.09
N GLU A 203 7.75 -12.22 -14.10
CA GLU A 203 6.39 -12.69 -13.76
C GLU A 203 5.86 -13.69 -14.79
N GLN A 204 6.03 -13.45 -16.11
CA GLN A 204 5.61 -14.43 -17.12
C GLN A 204 6.39 -15.75 -17.02
N GLU A 205 7.66 -15.70 -16.62
CA GLU A 205 8.51 -16.88 -16.47
C GLU A 205 8.12 -17.72 -15.24
N THR A 206 7.63 -17.08 -14.16
CA THR A 206 7.08 -17.79 -12.99
C THR A 206 5.73 -18.45 -13.27
N LEU A 207 4.89 -17.86 -14.13
CA LEU A 207 3.59 -18.42 -14.53
C LEU A 207 3.68 -19.48 -15.63
N SER A 208 4.72 -19.42 -16.47
CA SER A 208 4.93 -20.37 -17.57
C SER A 208 5.76 -21.58 -17.16
N ARG A 209 6.21 -21.67 -15.90
CA ARG A 209 6.98 -22.81 -15.42
C ARG A 209 6.02 -24.00 -15.23
N PRO A 210 6.02 -25.02 -16.11
CA PRO A 210 5.22 -26.21 -15.89
C PRO A 210 5.66 -26.81 -14.56
N ARG A 211 4.69 -27.03 -13.68
CA ARG A 211 4.85 -27.74 -12.42
C ARG A 211 5.27 -29.16 -12.75
N GLN A 212 6.57 -29.39 -12.98
CA GLN A 212 7.17 -30.72 -13.01
C GLN A 212 7.04 -31.28 -11.60
N ARG A 213 5.88 -31.88 -11.36
CA ARG A 213 5.62 -32.80 -10.27
C ARG A 213 6.36 -34.07 -10.66
N SER A 214 7.57 -34.20 -10.14
CA SER A 214 8.34 -35.45 -10.11
C SER A 214 7.46 -36.51 -9.44
N PHE A 215 6.82 -37.31 -10.29
CA PHE A 215 6.23 -38.59 -9.94
C PHE A 215 7.35 -39.63 -10.05
N ASP A 216 8.11 -39.77 -8.98
CA ASP A 216 8.82 -41.02 -8.70
C ASP A 216 7.99 -41.75 -7.66
N GLU A 217 7.03 -42.54 -8.13
CA GLU A 217 6.35 -43.55 -7.33
C GLU A 217 6.80 -44.93 -7.84
N PRO A 218 7.38 -45.79 -6.98
CA PRO A 218 7.79 -47.13 -7.38
C PRO A 218 6.56 -48.04 -7.54
N ALA A 219 6.53 -48.73 -8.68
CA ALA A 219 5.52 -49.70 -9.06
C ALA A 219 5.36 -50.82 -8.01
N VAL A 220 4.20 -50.87 -7.36
CA VAL A 220 3.71 -52.07 -6.68
C VAL A 220 2.53 -52.60 -7.49
N SER A 221 2.82 -53.63 -8.27
CA SER A 221 1.87 -54.49 -8.97
C SER A 221 0.93 -55.17 -7.98
N LEU A 222 -0.39 -54.99 -8.09
CA LEU A 222 -1.38 -55.98 -7.64
C LEU A 222 -2.76 -55.73 -8.29
N SER A 223 -3.08 -56.62 -9.23
CA SER A 223 -4.39 -57.27 -9.43
C SER A 223 -5.68 -56.44 -9.46
N HIS A 224 -6.29 -56.42 -10.65
CA HIS A 224 -7.71 -56.20 -10.94
C HIS A 224 -8.66 -56.84 -9.91
N PRO A 225 -9.86 -56.26 -9.74
CA PRO A 225 -10.99 -56.88 -10.43
C PRO A 225 -11.96 -55.90 -11.12
N SER A 226 -12.39 -56.36 -12.28
CA SER A 226 -13.64 -56.11 -12.99
C SER A 226 -14.80 -55.56 -12.14
N ARG A 227 -15.37 -54.39 -12.52
CA ARG A 227 -16.75 -54.05 -12.15
C ARG A 227 -17.40 -53.00 -13.06
N SER A 228 -18.24 -53.51 -13.96
CA SER A 228 -19.58 -53.03 -14.35
C SER A 228 -19.83 -51.52 -14.60
N HIS A 229 -19.88 -51.18 -15.88
CA HIS A 229 -20.93 -50.43 -16.58
C HIS A 229 -22.08 -49.84 -15.73
N LEU A 230 -22.14 -48.51 -15.60
CA LEU A 230 -23.37 -47.75 -15.34
C LEU A 230 -23.37 -46.44 -16.15
N SER A 231 -24.11 -46.46 -17.26
CA SER A 231 -24.58 -45.28 -17.98
C SER A 231 -25.46 -44.43 -17.07
N VAL A 232 -25.15 -43.14 -16.97
CA VAL A 232 -26.05 -42.13 -16.40
C VAL A 232 -26.45 -41.16 -17.51
N PRO A 233 -27.75 -41.03 -17.84
CA PRO A 233 -28.23 -40.10 -18.86
C PRO A 233 -28.30 -38.65 -18.35
N LEU A 234 -27.91 -37.71 -19.21
CA LEU A 234 -28.09 -36.26 -19.03
C LEU A 234 -29.58 -35.88 -19.14
N PRO A 235 -30.14 -35.07 -18.21
CA PRO A 235 -31.40 -34.39 -18.44
C PRO A 235 -31.19 -33.08 -19.22
N ALA A 236 -31.84 -32.99 -20.38
CA ALA A 236 -32.02 -31.77 -21.15
C ALA A 236 -33.02 -30.85 -20.43
N LEU A 237 -32.57 -29.65 -20.02
CA LEU A 237 -33.46 -28.59 -19.54
C LEU A 237 -33.63 -27.53 -20.63
N SER A 238 -34.78 -27.67 -21.29
CA SER A 238 -35.44 -26.68 -22.12
C SER A 238 -35.88 -25.48 -21.26
N SER A 239 -35.58 -24.26 -21.69
CA SER A 239 -36.35 -23.09 -21.27
C SER A 239 -36.39 -22.01 -22.37
N PRO A 240 -37.59 -21.62 -22.85
CA PRO A 240 -37.77 -20.58 -23.85
C PRO A 240 -37.91 -19.17 -23.23
N PHE A 241 -37.31 -18.19 -23.91
CA PHE A 241 -37.45 -16.75 -23.66
C PHE A 241 -38.87 -16.24 -23.97
N PRO A 242 -39.46 -15.35 -23.15
CA PRO A 242 -40.62 -14.56 -23.55
C PRO A 242 -40.21 -13.25 -24.26
N ALA A 243 -40.85 -12.98 -25.39
CA ALA A 243 -40.74 -11.74 -26.16
C ALA A 243 -41.57 -10.62 -25.51
N ILE A 244 -40.95 -9.46 -25.29
CA ILE A 244 -41.62 -8.23 -24.83
C ILE A 244 -42.17 -7.46 -26.04
N ARG A 245 -43.50 -7.32 -26.12
CA ARG A 245 -44.20 -6.42 -27.04
C ARG A 245 -44.05 -4.97 -26.59
N LYS A 246 -43.65 -4.09 -27.50
CA LYS A 246 -43.77 -2.64 -27.35
C LYS A 246 -45.22 -2.22 -27.65
N ARG A 247 -45.75 -1.30 -26.83
CA ARG A 247 -46.84 -0.39 -27.19
C ARG A 247 -46.28 1.01 -27.17
#